data_AF-A0A8R7TV52-F1
#
_entry.id   AF-A0A8R7TV52-F1
#
_cell.length_a   1.000
_cell.length_b   1.000
_cell.length_c   1.000
_cell.angle_alpha   90.00
_cell.angle_beta   90.00
_cell.angle_gamma   90.00
#
_symmetry.space_group_name_H-M   'P 1'
#
loop_
_entity.id
_entity.type
_entity.pdbx_description
1 polymer ?
#
loop_
_entity_poly.entity_id
_entity_poly.type
_entity_poly.pdbx_seq_one_letter_code
_entity_poly.pdbx_strand_id
1 'polypeptide(L)' 'MFDLMIRRGVKPDNVVLVSFLTACSRNGLVEESFNYFKSMRNVYGLEPALHHYCCMVDLLGRSASL' A
#
# COMPACT_ATOMS: atom_id res chain seq x y z
N MET A 1 7.68 8.97 -6.57
CA MET A 1 7.96 9.57 -5.24
C MET A 1 8.27 8.49 -4.21
N PHE A 2 7.38 7.51 -4.02
CA PHE A 2 7.56 6.39 -3.10
C PHE A 2 8.85 5.59 -3.37
N ASP A 3 9.05 5.09 -4.58
CA ASP A 3 10.25 4.31 -4.94
C ASP A 3 11.57 5.07 -4.72
N LEU A 4 11.56 6.38 -4.93
CA LEU A 4 12.74 7.23 -4.69
C LEU A 4 13.06 7.29 -3.19
N MET A 5 12.04 7.35 -2.34
CA MET A 5 12.19 7.33 -0.89
C MET A 5 12.82 6.01 -0.43
N ILE A 6 12.33 4.89 -0.94
CA ILE A 6 12.88 3.55 -0.65
C ILE A 6 14.33 3.43 -1.13
N ARG A 7 14.63 3.86 -2.36
CA ARG A 7 16.00 3.84 -2.91
C ARG A 7 16.99 4.70 -2.13
N ARG A 8 16.51 5.74 -1.43
CA ARG A 8 17.32 6.58 -0.55
C ARG A 8 17.42 6.05 0.88
N GLY A 9 16.86 4.86 1.17
CA GLY A 9 16.86 4.27 2.50
C GLY A 9 15.92 4.96 3.49
N VAL A 10 15.05 5.85 3.00
CA VAL A 10 14.07 6.54 3.85
C VAL A 10 12.88 5.61 4.06
N LYS A 11 12.61 5.26 5.32
CA LYS A 11 11.48 4.41 5.67
C LYS A 11 10.16 5.16 5.50
N PRO A 12 9.16 4.56 4.83
CA PRO A 12 7.81 5.10 4.84
C PRO A 12 7.24 5.04 6.25
N ASP A 13 6.43 6.04 6.60
CA ASP A 13 5.58 6.02 7.78
C ASP A 13 4.15 5.61 7.41
N ASN A 14 3.27 5.52 8.41
CA ASN A 14 1.87 5.19 8.19
C ASN A 14 1.18 6.15 7.21
N VAL A 15 1.48 7.45 7.23
CA VAL A 15 0.82 8.45 6.39
C VAL A 15 1.17 8.24 4.91
N VAL A 16 2.46 8.00 4.63
CA VAL A 16 2.92 7.70 3.27
C VAL A 16 2.31 6.40 2.77
N LEU A 17 2.11 5.41 3.64
CA LEU A 17 1.51 4.12 3.26
C LEU A 17 0.01 4.24 2.95
N VAL A 18 -0.75 5.02 3.73
CA VAL A 18 -2.16 5.34 3.43
C VAL A 18 -2.30 5.92 2.03
N SER A 19 -1.51 6.95 1.76
CA SER A 19 -1.61 7.74 0.53
C SER A 19 -1.22 6.90 -0.69
N PHE A 20 -0.19 6.06 -0.54
CA PHE A 20 0.22 5.13 -1.58
C PHE A 20 -0.85 4.07 -1.87
N LEU A 21 -1.36 3.35 -0.86
CA LEU A 21 -2.41 2.34 -1.05
C LEU A 21 -3.70 2.94 -1.62
N THR A 22 -4.07 4.15 -1.20
CA THR A 22 -5.23 4.87 -1.73
C THR A 22 -5.04 5.18 -3.22
N ALA A 23 -3.85 5.65 -3.61
CA ALA A 23 -3.54 5.93 -5.01
C ALA A 23 -3.56 4.65 -5.87
N CYS A 24 -3.00 3.55 -5.36
CA CYS A 24 -3.00 2.27 -6.06
C CYS A 24 -4.40 1.65 -6.17
N SER A 25 -5.25 1.77 -5.14
CA SER A 25 -6.68 1.39 -5.19
C SER A 25 -7.39 2.08 -6.36
N ARG A 26 -7.21 3.41 -6.49
CA ARG A 26 -7.85 4.20 -7.55
C ARG A 26 -7.38 3.84 -8.96
N ASN A 27 -6.16 3.33 -9.10
CA ASN A 27 -5.56 2.95 -10.38
C ASN A 27 -5.66 1.45 -10.68
N GLY A 28 -6.28 0.64 -9.81
CA GLY A 28 -6.41 -0.81 -9.99
C GLY A 28 -5.10 -1.57 -9.92
N LEU A 29 -4.07 -1.02 -9.27
CA LEU A 29 -2.73 -1.62 -9.18
C LEU A 29 -2.70 -2.68 -8.07
N VAL A 30 -3.27 -3.85 -8.35
CA VAL A 30 -3.47 -4.93 -7.37
C VAL A 30 -2.14 -5.50 -6.87
N GLU A 31 -1.26 -5.87 -7.80
CA GLU A 31 -0.01 -6.55 -7.46
C GLU A 31 0.91 -5.66 -6.62
N GLU A 32 1.08 -4.40 -7.03
CA GLU A 32 1.86 -3.42 -6.28
C GLU A 32 1.28 -3.23 -4.88
N SER A 33 -0.02 -2.99 -4.77
CA SER A 33 -0.66 -2.81 -3.46
C SER A 33 -0.43 -3.99 -2.53
N PHE A 34 -0.52 -5.23 -3.04
CA PHE A 34 -0.26 -6.44 -2.26
C PHE A 34 1.20 -6.55 -1.82
N ASN A 35 2.14 -6.32 -2.73
CA ASN A 35 3.56 -6.38 -2.43
C ASN A 35 3.93 -5.35 -1.36
N TYR A 36 3.35 -4.15 -1.43
CA TYR A 36 3.57 -3.10 -0.46
C TYR A 36 2.89 -3.39 0.88
N PHE A 37 1.64 -3.86 0.89
CA PHE A 37 0.94 -4.24 2.11
C PHE A 37 1.69 -5.33 2.89
N LYS A 38 2.26 -6.32 2.21
CA LYS A 38 3.12 -7.35 2.84
C LYS A 38 4.43 -6.76 3.37
N SER A 39 5.01 -5.79 2.67
CA SER A 39 6.27 -5.17 3.06
C SER A 39 6.15 -4.30 4.31
N MET A 40 4.94 -3.83 4.67
CA MET A 40 4.70 -3.06 5.90
C MET A 40 5.25 -3.77 7.14
N ARG A 41 4.81 -5.00 7.39
CA ARG A 41 5.28 -5.79 8.54
C ARG A 41 6.70 -6.32 8.32
N ASN A 42 6.96 -6.89 7.14
CA ASN A 42 8.17 -7.68 6.90
C ASN A 42 9.44 -6.83 6.67
N VAL A 43 9.29 -5.62 6.13
CA VAL A 43 10.43 -4.76 5.73
C VAL A 43 10.48 -3.50 6.58
N TYR A 44 9.33 -2.88 6.84
CA TYR A 44 9.28 -1.58 7.53
C TYR A 44 9.03 -1.70 9.03
N GLY A 45 8.59 -2.86 9.51
CA GLY A 45 8.25 -3.09 10.92
C GLY A 45 6.99 -2.33 11.35
N LEU A 46 6.10 -2.05 10.39
CA LEU A 46 4.87 -1.30 10.58
C LEU A 46 3.68 -2.26 10.58
N GLU A 47 2.87 -2.16 11.63
CA GLU A 47 1.64 -2.92 11.71
C GLU A 47 0.53 -2.26 10.88
N PRO A 48 -0.10 -3.01 9.96
CA PRO A 48 -1.24 -2.50 9.21
C PRO A 48 -2.38 -2.08 10.14
N ALA A 49 -2.79 -0.81 10.07
CA ALA A 49 -3.99 -0.29 10.72
C ALA A 49 -5.27 -0.54 9.90
N LEU A 50 -6.44 -0.37 10.54
CA LEU A 50 -7.77 -0.58 9.94
C LEU A 50 -7.93 0.07 8.55
N HIS A 51 -7.49 1.32 8.37
CA HIS A 51 -7.66 1.98 7.08
C HIS A 51 -6.89 1.26 5.95
N HIS A 52 -5.72 0.66 6.22
CA HIS A 52 -4.94 -0.02 5.18
C HIS A 52 -5.71 -1.26 4.70
N TYR A 53 -6.36 -1.98 5.62
CA TYR A 53 -7.26 -3.07 5.28
C TYR A 53 -8.46 -2.58 4.44
N CYS A 54 -9.07 -1.45 4.80
CA CYS A 54 -10.15 -0.85 4.00
C CYS A 54 -9.70 -0.54 2.57
N CYS A 55 -8.49 0.01 2.37
CA CYS A 55 -7.94 0.25 1.04
C CYS A 55 -7.77 -1.04 0.24
N MET A 56 -7.27 -2.13 0.87
CA MET A 56 -7.11 -3.42 0.21
C MET A 56 -8.46 -4.05 -0.18
N VAL A 57 -9.49 -3.91 0.67
CA VAL A 57 -10.84 -4.40 0.38
C VAL A 57 -11.49 -3.61 -0.77
N ASP A 58 -11.39 -2.28 -0.76
CA ASP A 58 -11.92 -1.41 -1.84
C ASP A 58 -11.22 -1.72 -3.18
N LEU A 59 -9.90 -1.87 -3.17
CA LEU A 59 -9.11 -2.28 -4.33
C LEU A 59 -9.60 -3.63 -4.88
N LEU A 60 -9.66 -4.65 -4.03
CA LEU A 60 -10.09 -6.01 -4.43
C LEU A 60 -11.53 -6.03 -4.95
N GLY A 61 -12.44 -5.31 -4.29
CA GLY A 61 -13.83 -5.21 -4.70
C GLY A 61 -14.00 -4.57 -6.08
N ARG A 62 -13.16 -3.58 -6.42
CA ARG A 62 -13.15 -2.95 -7.75
C ARG A 62 -12.49 -3.82 -8.82
N SER A 63 -11.42 -4.52 -8.46
CA SER A 63 -10.69 -5.39 -9.39
C SER A 63 -11.41 -6.69 -9.73
N ALA A 64 -12.37 -7.13 -8.90
CA ALA A 64 -13.22 -8.29 -9.16
C ALA A 64 -14.34 -8.04 -10.20
N SER A 65 -14.38 -6.87 -10.86
CA SER A 65 -15.38 -6.49 -11.86
C SER A 65 -15.15 -7.08 -13.27
N LEU A 66 -14.45 -8.21 -13.41
CA LEU A 66 -14.09 -8.82 -14.70
C LEU A 66 -14.68 -10.23 -14.85
#